data_AF-A0A8J5Y7A2-F1
#
_entry.id   AF-A0A8J5Y7A2-F1
#
_cell.length_a   1.000
_cell.length_b   1.000
_cell.length_c   1.000
_cell.angle_alpha   90.00
_cell.angle_beta   90.00
_cell.angle_gamma   90.00
#
_symmetry.space_group_name_H-M   'P 1'
#
loop_
_entity.id
_entity.type
_entity.pdbx_description
1 polymer ?
#
loop_
_entity_poly.entity_id
_entity_poly.type
_entity_poly.pdbx_seq_one_letter_code
_entity_poly.pdbx_strand_id
1 'polypeptide(L)'
;MIQMHSLLLIFVCFSTNKIIERYQKRQKDIHGISSKGEDMQDDVKEDAHSLAKKIESLEDSKRKLLGHGLEPCSIDDLLLLEKQLERSLSRIRARKNQVFTEQIEKLKEEERRLGEENANLREECGMRPRESTSTRQSDDERNMEVETELCIGPPEGRCILKP
;
A
#
# COMPACT_ATOMS: atom_id res chain seq x y z
N MET A 1 -77.18 -29.92 -36.34
CA MET A 1 -76.47 -30.41 -35.13
C MET A 1 -74.97 -30.58 -35.40
N ILE A 2 -74.57 -31.33 -36.44
CA ILE A 2 -73.16 -31.60 -36.78
C ILE A 2 -72.35 -30.31 -37.04
N GLN A 3 -72.92 -29.33 -37.77
CA GLN A 3 -72.24 -28.07 -38.10
C GLN A 3 -71.99 -27.15 -36.88
N MET A 4 -72.87 -27.19 -35.87
CA MET A 4 -72.70 -26.44 -34.63
C MET A 4 -71.58 -27.03 -33.77
N HIS A 5 -71.46 -28.36 -33.73
CA HIS A 5 -70.40 -29.04 -33.00
C HIS A 5 -69.01 -28.77 -33.63
N SER A 6 -68.93 -28.75 -34.96
CA SER A 6 -67.70 -28.39 -35.68
C SER A 6 -67.26 -26.95 -35.41
N LEU A 7 -68.18 -25.97 -35.44
CA LEU A 7 -67.88 -24.57 -35.11
C LEU A 7 -67.45 -24.37 -33.65
N LEU A 8 -68.08 -25.09 -32.71
CA LEU A 8 -67.69 -25.08 -31.30
C LEU A 8 -66.26 -25.61 -31.12
N LEU A 9 -65.92 -26.71 -31.80
CA LEU A 9 -64.59 -27.31 -31.72
C LEU A 9 -63.52 -26.37 -32.30
N ILE A 10 -63.80 -25.74 -33.45
CA ILE A 10 -62.92 -24.73 -34.05
C ILE A 10 -62.73 -23.52 -33.11
N PHE A 11 -63.81 -23.02 -32.50
CA PHE A 11 -63.75 -21.90 -31.57
C PHE A 11 -62.94 -22.24 -30.31
N VAL A 12 -63.15 -23.43 -29.74
CA VAL A 12 -62.39 -23.92 -28.58
C VAL A 12 -60.91 -24.05 -28.93
N CYS A 13 -60.58 -24.67 -30.07
CA CYS A 13 -59.20 -24.77 -30.55
C CYS A 13 -58.54 -23.41 -30.79
N PHE A 14 -59.26 -22.45 -31.36
CA PHE A 14 -58.73 -21.10 -31.58
C PHE A 14 -58.44 -20.37 -30.26
N SER A 15 -59.37 -20.47 -29.30
CA SER A 15 -59.21 -19.89 -27.97
C SER A 15 -58.04 -20.51 -27.21
N THR A 16 -57.92 -21.84 -27.21
CA THR A 16 -56.81 -22.54 -26.53
C THR A 16 -55.47 -22.19 -27.13
N ASN A 17 -55.36 -22.11 -28.47
CA ASN A 17 -54.12 -21.68 -29.13
C ASN A 17 -53.73 -20.25 -28.73
N LYS A 18 -54.68 -19.30 -28.70
CA LYS A 18 -54.41 -17.93 -28.22
C LYS A 18 -53.97 -17.88 -26.76
N ILE A 19 -54.56 -18.72 -25.92
CA ILE A 19 -54.19 -18.84 -24.51
C ILE A 19 -52.76 -19.39 -24.41
N ILE A 20 -52.44 -20.46 -25.12
CA ILE A 20 -51.10 -21.07 -25.16
C ILE A 20 -50.05 -20.05 -25.63
N GLU A 21 -50.33 -19.31 -26.70
CA GLU A 21 -49.42 -18.28 -27.23
C GLU A 21 -49.14 -17.17 -26.20
N ARG A 22 -50.18 -16.73 -25.47
CA ARG A 22 -50.04 -15.74 -24.38
C ARG A 22 -49.18 -16.27 -23.23
N TYR A 23 -49.32 -17.55 -22.89
CA TYR A 23 -48.48 -18.20 -21.87
C TYR A 23 -47.02 -18.32 -22.33
N GLN A 24 -46.79 -18.76 -23.57
CA GLN A 24 -45.45 -18.89 -24.13
C GLN A 24 -44.74 -17.54 -24.24
N LYS A 25 -45.44 -16.48 -24.65
CA LYS A 25 -44.89 -15.11 -24.69
C LYS A 25 -44.48 -14.63 -23.30
N ARG A 26 -45.37 -14.78 -22.31
CA ARG A 26 -45.06 -14.43 -20.91
C ARG A 26 -43.89 -15.23 -20.36
N GLN A 27 -43.78 -16.51 -20.69
CA GLN A 27 -42.67 -17.35 -20.25
C GLN A 27 -41.34 -16.87 -20.85
N LYS A 28 -41.30 -16.51 -22.14
CA LYS A 28 -40.11 -15.94 -22.79
C LYS A 28 -39.71 -14.60 -22.19
N ASP A 29 -40.67 -13.72 -21.88
CA ASP A 29 -40.40 -12.42 -21.25
C ASP A 29 -39.81 -12.60 -19.84
N ILE A 30 -40.34 -13.54 -19.04
CA ILE A 30 -39.81 -13.87 -17.71
C ILE A 30 -38.39 -14.45 -17.82
N HIS A 31 -38.16 -15.35 -18.77
CA HIS A 31 -36.84 -15.96 -18.97
C HIS A 31 -35.79 -14.94 -19.45
N GLY A 32 -36.19 -13.99 -20.30
CA GLY A 32 -35.31 -12.90 -20.75
C GLY A 32 -34.95 -11.91 -19.64
N ILE A 33 -35.84 -11.68 -18.67
CA ILE A 33 -35.56 -10.86 -17.48
C ILE A 33 -34.65 -11.62 -16.49
N SER A 34 -34.89 -12.92 -16.27
CA SER A 34 -34.02 -13.78 -15.45
C SER A 34 -32.61 -13.84 -16.02
N SER A 35 -32.49 -14.09 -17.33
CA SER A 35 -31.21 -14.15 -18.05
C SER A 35 -30.42 -12.84 -17.94
N LYS A 36 -31.05 -11.66 -18.03
CA LYS A 36 -30.36 -10.37 -17.82
C LYS A 36 -29.91 -10.15 -16.39
N GLY A 37 -30.67 -10.62 -15.40
CA GLY A 37 -30.29 -10.58 -13.99
C GLY A 37 -29.14 -11.52 -13.67
N GLU A 38 -29.13 -12.70 -14.28
CA GLU A 38 -28.05 -13.70 -14.18
C GLU A 38 -26.75 -13.18 -14.81
N ASP A 39 -26.82 -12.57 -16.01
CA ASP A 39 -25.67 -11.98 -16.71
C ASP A 39 -25.02 -10.84 -15.89
N MET A 40 -25.83 -9.92 -15.35
CA MET A 40 -25.35 -8.86 -14.45
C MET A 40 -24.79 -9.40 -13.13
N GLN A 41 -25.34 -10.50 -12.61
CA GLN A 41 -24.84 -11.14 -11.40
C GLN A 41 -23.52 -11.87 -11.66
N ASP A 42 -23.33 -12.44 -12.85
CA ASP A 42 -22.10 -13.11 -13.25
C ASP A 42 -20.97 -12.12 -13.56
N ASP A 43 -21.26 -10.98 -14.20
CA ASP A 43 -20.32 -9.86 -14.36
C ASP A 43 -19.78 -9.38 -12.99
N VAL A 44 -20.67 -9.15 -12.02
CA VAL A 44 -20.27 -8.71 -10.67
C VAL A 44 -19.43 -9.77 -9.95
N LYS A 45 -19.71 -11.07 -10.16
CA LYS A 45 -18.87 -12.14 -9.61
C LYS A 45 -17.50 -12.16 -10.27
N GLU A 46 -17.43 -12.03 -11.59
CA GLU A 46 -16.16 -11.98 -12.32
C GLU A 46 -15.30 -10.80 -11.85
N ASP A 47 -15.91 -9.62 -11.72
CA ASP A 47 -15.26 -8.43 -11.18
C ASP A 47 -14.72 -8.68 -9.77
N ALA A 48 -15.52 -9.27 -8.88
CA ALA A 48 -15.10 -9.62 -7.52
C ALA A 48 -13.94 -10.62 -7.51
N HIS A 49 -13.98 -11.64 -8.39
CA HIS A 49 -12.90 -12.60 -8.56
C HIS A 49 -11.62 -11.93 -9.07
N SER A 50 -11.73 -11.03 -10.04
CA SER A 50 -10.59 -10.29 -10.58
C SER A 50 -9.92 -9.42 -9.50
N LEU A 51 -10.74 -8.78 -8.65
CA LEU A 51 -10.25 -7.94 -7.56
C LEU A 51 -9.57 -8.78 -6.47
N ALA A 52 -10.16 -9.92 -6.10
CA ALA A 52 -9.56 -10.85 -5.15
C ALA A 52 -8.18 -11.34 -5.62
N LYS A 53 -8.06 -11.73 -6.89
CA LYS A 53 -6.79 -12.13 -7.49
C LYS A 53 -5.76 -11.00 -7.50
N LYS A 54 -6.20 -9.76 -7.72
CA LYS A 54 -5.33 -8.58 -7.67
C LYS A 54 -4.80 -8.33 -6.26
N ILE A 55 -5.65 -8.46 -5.24
CA ILE A 55 -5.25 -8.35 -3.83
C ILE A 55 -4.19 -9.41 -3.51
N GLU A 56 -4.45 -10.67 -3.85
CA GLU A 56 -3.50 -11.77 -3.63
C GLU A 56 -2.14 -11.48 -4.28
N SER A 57 -2.13 -11.01 -5.53
CA SER A 57 -0.88 -10.66 -6.23
C SER A 57 -0.09 -9.53 -5.55
N LEU A 58 -0.80 -8.55 -4.96
CA LEU A 58 -0.19 -7.44 -4.23
C LEU A 58 0.36 -7.89 -2.88
N GLU A 59 -0.36 -8.75 -2.17
CA GLU A 59 0.09 -9.34 -0.92
C GLU A 59 1.32 -10.22 -1.12
N ASP A 60 1.33 -11.04 -2.17
CA ASP A 60 2.48 -11.84 -2.57
C ASP A 60 3.69 -10.96 -2.89
N SER A 61 3.48 -9.89 -3.67
CA SER A 61 4.53 -8.91 -3.97
C SER A 61 5.07 -8.26 -2.70
N LYS A 62 4.20 -7.89 -1.75
CA LYS A 62 4.60 -7.35 -0.44
C LYS A 62 5.44 -8.37 0.34
N ARG A 63 4.99 -9.63 0.43
CA ARG A 63 5.74 -10.69 1.12
C ARG A 63 7.13 -10.88 0.52
N LYS A 64 7.24 -10.93 -0.81
CA LYS A 64 8.52 -11.02 -1.51
C LYS A 64 9.43 -9.83 -1.20
N LEU A 65 8.91 -8.60 -1.26
CA LEU A 65 9.67 -7.39 -0.89
C LEU A 65 10.17 -7.39 0.57
N LEU A 66 9.47 -8.10 1.47
CA LEU A 66 9.88 -8.31 2.86
C LEU A 66 10.84 -9.50 3.04
N GLY A 67 11.20 -10.20 1.96
CA GLY A 67 12.10 -11.35 2.01
C GLY A 67 11.43 -12.69 2.32
N HIS A 68 10.10 -12.77 2.25
CA HIS A 68 9.34 -13.99 2.55
C HIS A 68 8.88 -14.71 1.26
N GLY A 69 8.82 -16.04 1.31
CA GLY A 69 8.27 -16.86 0.21
C GLY A 69 9.07 -16.76 -1.08
N LEU A 70 10.41 -16.68 -0.96
CA LEU A 70 11.33 -16.53 -2.08
C LEU A 70 11.81 -17.86 -2.67
N GLU A 71 11.54 -19.00 -2.02
CA GLU A 71 11.90 -20.34 -2.50
C GLU A 71 11.53 -20.62 -3.96
N PRO A 72 10.34 -20.22 -4.48
CA PRO A 72 9.99 -20.44 -5.88
C PRO A 72 10.54 -19.38 -6.84
N CYS A 73 11.23 -18.34 -6.36
CA CYS A 73 11.73 -17.27 -7.23
C CYS A 73 12.97 -17.71 -8.01
N SER A 74 13.02 -17.35 -9.30
CA SER A 74 14.23 -17.52 -10.11
C SER A 74 15.32 -16.52 -9.72
N ILE A 75 16.55 -16.76 -10.17
CA ILE A 75 17.67 -15.83 -9.95
C ILE A 75 17.38 -14.45 -10.57
N ASP A 76 16.77 -14.42 -11.76
CA ASP A 76 16.42 -13.18 -12.44
C ASP A 76 15.35 -12.39 -11.66
N ASP A 77 14.35 -13.09 -11.11
CA ASP A 77 13.31 -12.47 -10.27
C ASP A 77 13.92 -11.84 -9.00
N LEU A 78 14.85 -12.55 -8.36
CA LEU A 78 15.55 -12.08 -7.16
C LEU A 78 16.42 -10.84 -7.48
N LEU A 79 17.12 -10.85 -8.61
CA LEU A 79 17.93 -9.71 -9.04
C LEU A 79 17.07 -8.48 -9.35
N LEU A 80 15.89 -8.67 -9.94
CA LEU A 80 14.94 -7.58 -10.17
C LEU A 80 14.42 -7.01 -8.85
N LEU A 81 14.09 -7.89 -7.90
CA LEU A 81 13.63 -7.51 -6.56
C LEU A 81 14.69 -6.71 -5.80
N GLU A 82 15.94 -7.17 -5.83
CA GLU A 82 17.09 -6.47 -5.23
C GLU A 82 17.26 -5.08 -5.83
N LYS A 83 17.30 -4.96 -7.16
CA LYS A 83 17.40 -3.66 -7.85
C LYS A 83 16.26 -2.72 -7.49
N GLN A 84 15.04 -3.23 -7.35
CA GLN A 84 13.89 -2.44 -6.93
C GLN A 84 14.07 -1.91 -5.49
N LEU A 85 14.49 -2.78 -4.57
CA LEU A 85 14.75 -2.41 -3.18
C LEU A 85 15.88 -1.38 -3.09
N GLU A 86 16.99 -1.59 -3.77
CA GLU A 86 18.13 -0.67 -3.79
C GLU A 86 17.73 0.74 -4.28
N ARG A 87 17.00 0.81 -5.40
CA ARG A 87 16.50 2.09 -5.94
C ARG A 87 15.58 2.80 -4.97
N SER A 88 14.63 2.07 -4.37
CA SER A 88 13.66 2.66 -3.43
C SER A 88 14.34 3.15 -2.14
N LEU A 89 15.25 2.37 -1.57
CA LEU A 89 16.05 2.74 -0.41
C LEU A 89 16.92 3.95 -0.68
N SER A 90 17.56 4.01 -1.85
CA SER A 90 18.35 5.16 -2.27
C SER A 90 17.51 6.44 -2.32
N ARG A 91 16.30 6.37 -2.87
CA ARG A 91 15.34 7.49 -2.87
C ARG A 91 14.94 7.92 -1.47
N ILE A 92 14.64 6.96 -0.58
CA ILE A 92 14.27 7.24 0.82
C ILE A 92 15.42 7.94 1.54
N ARG A 93 16.65 7.42 1.41
CA ARG A 93 17.85 8.01 2.03
C ARG A 93 18.11 9.43 1.51
N ALA A 94 18.03 9.63 0.20
CA ALA A 94 18.19 10.96 -0.40
C ALA A 94 17.16 11.95 0.15
N ARG A 95 15.88 11.56 0.21
CA ARG A 95 14.82 12.43 0.75
C ARG A 95 15.03 12.72 2.24
N LYS A 96 15.41 11.72 3.04
CA LYS A 96 15.70 11.90 4.47
C LYS A 96 16.86 12.88 4.68
N ASN A 97 17.94 12.73 3.91
CA ASN A 97 19.10 13.62 3.97
C ASN A 97 18.73 15.05 3.55
N GLN A 98 17.92 15.20 2.51
CA GLN A 98 17.43 16.52 2.09
C GLN A 98 16.66 17.19 3.23
N VAL A 99 15.67 16.51 3.82
CA VAL A 99 14.85 17.05 4.92
C VAL A 99 15.71 17.42 6.13
N PHE A 100 16.70 16.59 6.50
CA PHE A 100 17.59 16.92 7.60
C PHE A 100 18.51 18.09 7.29
N THR A 101 18.99 18.21 6.06
CA THR A 101 19.80 19.36 5.64
C THR A 101 19.00 20.65 5.76
N GLU A 102 17.77 20.66 5.25
CA GLU A 102 16.84 21.80 5.37
C GLU A 102 16.57 22.18 6.85
N GLN A 103 16.42 21.19 7.74
CA GLN A 103 16.23 21.44 9.17
C GLN A 103 17.48 22.00 9.84
N ILE A 104 18.66 21.47 9.52
CA ILE A 104 19.94 21.96 10.05
C ILE A 104 20.17 23.41 9.63
N GLU A 105 19.91 23.75 8.36
CA GLU A 105 20.04 25.11 7.85
C GLU A 105 19.09 26.07 8.57
N LYS A 106 17.83 25.67 8.76
CA LYS A 106 16.86 26.47 9.51
C LYS A 106 17.31 26.74 10.95
N LEU A 107 17.83 25.72 11.64
CA LEU A 107 18.31 25.86 13.01
C LEU A 107 19.56 26.74 13.11
N LYS A 108 20.49 26.63 12.16
CA LYS A 108 21.67 27.50 12.09
C LYS A 108 21.30 28.97 11.89
N GLU A 109 20.29 29.23 11.05
CA GLU A 109 19.79 30.58 10.83
C GLU A 109 19.11 31.14 12.10
N GLU A 110 18.36 30.32 12.82
CA GLU A 110 17.76 30.71 14.10
C GLU A 110 18.81 30.96 15.19
N GLU A 111 19.84 30.10 15.28
CA GLU A 111 20.99 30.28 16.16
C GLU A 111 21.69 31.63 15.89
N ARG A 112 21.93 31.94 14.62
CA ARG A 112 22.54 33.21 14.20
C ARG A 112 21.68 34.40 14.60
N ARG A 113 20.38 34.37 14.29
CA ARG A 113 19.43 35.45 14.63
C ARG A 113 19.37 35.70 16.15
N LEU A 114 19.25 34.63 16.94
CA LEU A 114 19.21 34.73 18.40
C LEU A 114 20.56 35.20 18.97
N GLY A 115 21.68 34.77 18.36
CA GLY A 115 23.02 35.24 18.73
C GLY A 115 23.19 36.74 18.53
N GLU A 116 22.73 37.27 17.39
CA GLU A 116 22.72 38.71 17.08
C GLU A 116 21.82 39.49 18.06
N GLU A 117 20.61 39.01 18.30
CA GLU A 117 19.65 39.63 19.24
C GLU A 117 20.21 39.67 20.67
N ASN A 118 20.82 38.58 21.12
CA ASN A 118 21.44 38.50 22.45
C ASN A 118 22.65 39.42 22.56
N ALA A 119 23.49 39.52 21.51
CA ALA A 119 24.61 40.46 21.50
C ALA A 119 24.14 41.92 21.68
N ASN A 120 23.09 42.32 20.95
CA ASN A 120 22.50 43.67 21.04
C ASN A 120 21.95 43.96 22.45
N LEU A 121 21.16 43.04 23.02
CA LEU A 121 20.59 43.22 24.37
C LEU A 121 21.68 43.34 25.45
N ARG A 122 22.80 42.63 25.30
CA ARG A 122 23.90 42.70 26.26
C ARG A 122 24.67 44.02 26.17
N GLU A 123 24.81 44.57 24.96
CA GLU A 123 25.36 45.92 24.77
C GLU A 123 24.46 46.97 25.45
N GLU A 124 23.15 46.89 25.24
CA GLU A 124 22.16 47.77 25.88
C GLU A 124 22.19 47.67 27.41
N CYS A 125 22.36 46.47 27.95
CA CYS A 125 22.47 46.22 29.39
C CYS A 125 23.88 46.46 29.98
N GLY A 126 24.85 46.96 29.19
CA GLY A 126 26.20 47.25 29.67
C GLY A 126 27.03 46.02 30.09
N MET A 127 26.68 44.82 29.63
CA MET A 127 27.39 43.57 29.94
C MET A 127 28.52 43.28 28.94
N ARG A 128 29.78 43.20 29.42
CA ARG A 128 30.98 42.90 28.59
C ARG A 128 30.82 41.61 27.77
N PRO A 129 31.26 41.52 26.49
CA PRO A 129 31.14 40.33 25.66
C PRO A 129 31.51 39.04 26.40
N ARG A 130 30.61 38.05 26.42
CA ARG A 130 30.97 36.69 26.86
C ARG A 130 31.70 36.06 25.68
N GLU A 131 32.99 35.84 25.83
CA GLU A 131 33.77 35.05 24.88
C GLU A 131 33.05 33.71 24.69
N SER A 132 32.66 33.45 23.44
CA SER A 132 32.22 32.14 23.02
C SER A 132 33.34 31.16 23.36
N THR A 133 33.10 30.25 24.29
CA THR A 133 33.89 29.02 24.40
C THR A 133 33.57 28.15 23.19
N SER A 134 34.02 28.60 22.04
CA SER A 134 34.32 27.84 20.84
C SER A 134 35.84 27.79 20.79
N THR A 135 36.40 26.58 20.78
CA THR A 135 37.85 26.28 20.87
C THR A 135 38.39 26.17 22.30
N ARG A 136 38.09 25.04 22.97
CA ARG A 136 39.13 24.34 23.74
C ARG A 136 39.63 23.20 22.85
N GLN A 137 40.63 23.50 22.03
CA GLN A 137 41.70 22.54 21.83
C GLN A 137 42.42 22.47 23.18
N SER A 138 42.14 21.42 23.93
CA SER A 138 42.98 20.98 25.03
C SER A 138 43.29 19.53 24.73
N ASP A 139 44.51 19.31 24.22
CA ASP A 139 45.21 18.06 24.37
C ASP A 139 45.25 17.74 25.86
N ASP A 140 44.34 16.88 26.31
CA ASP A 140 44.47 16.21 27.60
C ASP A 140 43.84 14.82 27.44
N GLU A 141 44.70 13.88 27.04
CA GLU A 141 44.45 12.44 27.10
C GLU A 141 44.12 12.05 28.55
N ARG A 142 42.83 12.00 28.86
CA ARG A 142 42.34 11.07 29.87
C ARG A 142 41.49 10.03 29.18
N ASN A 143 42.19 9.03 28.63
CA ASN A 143 41.63 7.73 28.28
C ASN A 143 40.95 7.13 29.52
N MET A 144 39.64 7.30 29.64
CA MET A 144 38.82 6.31 30.30
C MET A 144 38.26 5.42 29.21
N GLU A 145 38.98 4.34 28.92
CA GLU A 145 38.49 3.26 28.08
C GLU A 145 37.29 2.63 28.80
N VAL A 146 36.09 3.05 28.41
CA VAL A 146 34.85 2.40 28.83
C VAL A 146 34.60 1.32 27.80
N GLU A 147 34.85 0.06 28.19
CA GLU A 147 34.43 -1.09 27.40
C GLU A 147 32.91 -0.99 27.22
N THR A 148 32.51 -0.61 26.01
CA THR A 148 31.12 -0.70 25.59
C THR A 148 31.02 -1.97 24.76
N GLU A 149 30.23 -2.93 25.23
CA GLU A 149 29.84 -4.10 24.46
C GLU A 149 28.88 -3.68 23.33
N LEU A 150 29.40 -2.91 22.36
CA LEU A 150 28.67 -2.49 21.18
C LEU A 150 28.90 -3.50 20.07
N CYS A 151 28.10 -4.56 20.06
CA CYS A 151 28.07 -5.50 18.95
C CYS A 151 27.38 -4.84 17.74
N ILE A 152 28.17 -4.20 16.86
CA ILE A 152 27.71 -3.80 15.52
C ILE A 152 27.74 -5.04 14.64
N GLY A 153 26.77 -5.94 14.84
CA GLY A 153 26.62 -7.16 14.07
C GLY A 153 25.15 -7.59 14.01
N PRO A 154 24.75 -8.40 13.02
CA PRO A 154 23.43 -9.02 13.01
C PRO A 154 23.22 -9.79 14.33
N PRO A 155 22.03 -9.73 14.95
CA PRO A 155 21.80 -10.39 16.24
C PRO A 155 22.09 -11.88 16.14
N GLU A 156 22.73 -12.44 17.18
CA GLU A 156 23.01 -13.88 17.24
C GLU A 156 21.70 -14.66 17.05
N GLY A 157 21.70 -15.51 16.02
CA GLY A 157 20.60 -16.41 15.75
C GLY A 157 20.43 -17.33 16.96
N ARG A 158 19.27 -17.28 17.62
CA ARG A 158 18.94 -18.20 18.70
C ARG A 158 19.05 -19.62 18.15
N CYS A 159 20.09 -20.35 18.53
CA CYS A 159 20.14 -21.79 18.32
C CYS A 159 19.02 -22.40 19.15
N ILE A 160 17.92 -22.75 18.48
CA ILE A 160 16.93 -23.66 19.03
C ILE A 160 17.66 -24.99 19.17
N LEU A 161 18.07 -25.32 20.40
CA LEU A 161 18.40 -26.69 20.76
C LEU A 161 17.19 -27.55 20.42
N LYS A 162 17.34 -28.36 19.37
CA LYS A 162 16.43 -29.47 19.04
C LYS A 162 16.75 -30.65 19.97
N PRO A 163 15.75 -31.54 20.17
CA PRO A 163 15.17 -31.93 21.45
C PRO A 163 16.06 -32.81 22.34
#